data_AF-A0A951RAF8-F1
#
_entry.id   AF-A0A951RAF8-F1
#
_cell.length_a   1.000
_cell.length_b   1.000
_cell.length_c   1.000
_cell.angle_alpha   90.00
_cell.angle_beta   90.00
_cell.angle_gamma   90.00
#
_symmetry.space_group_name_H-M   'P 1'
#
loop_
_entity.id
_entity.type
_entity.pdbx_description
1 polymer ?
#
loop_
_entity_poly.entity_id
_entity_poly.type
_entity_poly.pdbx_seq_one_letter_code
_entity_poly.pdbx_strand_id
1 'polypeptide(L)'
;MNNKQIDINKPRVKSSSGKKKILTDDDIMKYEIASELGLIDKVSELGWGGLTAKEAGRIGGMLTSRKKKKKKIEKDERDGSV
;
A
#
# COMPACT_ATOMS: atom_id res chain seq x y z
N MET A 1 -26.98 -16.60 2.77
CA MET A 1 -25.50 -16.73 2.79
C MET A 1 -24.94 -15.82 3.87
N ASN A 2 -24.04 -16.34 4.70
CA ASN A 2 -23.67 -15.74 5.99
C ASN A 2 -22.78 -14.50 5.83
N ASN A 3 -23.38 -13.32 6.03
CA ASN A 3 -22.66 -12.06 6.20
C ASN A 3 -21.91 -12.09 7.53
N LYS A 4 -20.63 -12.47 7.50
CA LYS A 4 -19.72 -12.33 8.64
C LYS A 4 -19.63 -10.84 9.02
N GLN A 5 -20.35 -10.48 10.08
CA GLN A 5 -20.31 -9.16 10.68
C GLN A 5 -18.89 -8.93 11.21
N ILE A 6 -18.22 -7.92 10.66
CA ILE A 6 -16.85 -7.57 11.01
C ILE A 6 -16.95 -6.76 12.30
N ASP A 7 -16.52 -7.34 13.41
CA ASP A 7 -16.64 -6.74 14.73
C ASP A 7 -15.60 -5.61 14.88
N ILE A 8 -16.05 -4.37 14.65
CA ILE A 8 -15.24 -3.15 14.63
C ILE A 8 -14.70 -2.73 16.01
N ASN A 9 -15.13 -3.40 17.08
CA ASN A 9 -14.74 -3.06 18.45
C ASN A 9 -13.58 -3.90 19.00
N LYS A 10 -12.86 -4.64 18.14
CA LYS A 10 -11.73 -5.48 18.56
C LYS A 10 -10.41 -4.72 18.44
N PRO A 11 -9.77 -4.30 19.56
CA PRO A 11 -8.49 -3.60 19.48
C PRO A 11 -7.39 -4.59 19.10
N ARG A 12 -6.95 -4.57 17.85
CA ARG A 12 -5.75 -5.30 17.42
C ARG A 12 -4.52 -4.42 17.58
N VAL A 13 -4.16 -4.16 18.82
CA VAL A 13 -2.86 -3.57 19.17
C VAL A 13 -1.76 -4.60 18.98
N LYS A 14 -0.85 -4.34 18.03
CA LYS A 14 0.56 -4.75 18.13
C LYS A 14 1.43 -3.63 17.57
N SER A 15 1.80 -2.73 18.47
CA SER A 15 2.94 -1.86 18.34
C SER A 15 4.22 -2.69 18.15
N SER A 16 5.12 -2.18 17.32
CA SER A 16 6.58 -2.23 17.45
C SER A 16 7.25 -2.34 16.07
N SER A 17 8.03 -1.33 15.70
CA SER A 17 9.49 -1.50 15.62
C SER A 17 10.15 -0.29 14.96
N GLY A 18 10.74 0.56 15.81
CA GLY A 18 11.62 1.64 15.42
C GLY A 18 12.87 1.09 14.72
N LYS A 19 12.88 1.19 13.39
CA LYS A 19 14.11 1.12 12.61
C LYS A 19 14.05 2.29 11.63
N LYS A 20 15.08 3.15 11.65
CA LYS A 20 15.31 4.18 10.65
C LYS A 20 15.47 3.47 9.29
N LYS A 21 14.37 3.19 8.60
CA LYS A 21 14.40 2.60 7.27
C LYS A 21 14.62 3.75 6.29
N ILE A 22 15.62 3.61 5.44
CA ILE A 22 15.75 4.44 4.24
C ILE A 22 14.40 4.35 3.53
N LEU A 23 13.70 5.49 3.44
CA LEU A 23 12.41 5.57 2.78
C LEU A 23 12.65 5.25 1.31
N THR A 24 12.30 4.04 0.90
CA THR A 24 12.44 3.62 -0.50
C THR A 24 11.34 4.27 -1.34
N ASP A 25 11.55 4.43 -2.64
CA ASP A 25 10.52 4.93 -3.57
C ASP A 25 9.20 4.15 -3.45
N ASP A 26 9.30 2.86 -3.11
CA ASP A 26 8.15 1.99 -2.86
C ASP A 26 7.33 2.43 -1.65
N ASP A 27 7.98 2.89 -0.58
CA ASP A 27 7.28 3.35 0.62
C ASP A 27 6.61 4.69 0.34
N ILE A 28 7.28 5.61 -0.36
CA ILE A 28 6.68 6.87 -0.82
C ILE A 28 5.42 6.60 -1.65
N MET A 29 5.50 5.72 -2.65
CA MET A 29 4.34 5.37 -3.47
C MET A 29 3.19 4.75 -2.66
N LYS A 30 3.48 3.95 -1.64
CA LYS A 30 2.42 3.40 -0.77
C LYS A 30 1.70 4.52 -0.02
N TYR A 31 2.44 5.50 0.52
CA TYR A 31 1.87 6.65 1.20
C TYR A 31 1.08 7.56 0.25
N GLU A 32 1.57 7.79 -0.97
CA GLU A 32 0.82 8.53 -2.00
C GLU A 32 -0.51 7.86 -2.32
N ILE A 33 -0.51 6.54 -2.54
CA ILE A 33 -1.73 5.78 -2.84
C ILE A 33 -2.67 5.78 -1.61
N ALA A 34 -2.13 5.69 -0.40
CA ALA A 34 -2.93 5.80 0.82
C ALA A 34 -3.58 7.19 0.92
N SER A 35 -2.87 8.25 0.54
CA SER A 35 -3.39 9.62 0.47
C SER A 35 -4.50 9.75 -0.58
N GLU A 36 -4.29 9.23 -1.79
CA GLU A 36 -5.31 9.22 -2.86
C GLU A 36 -6.59 8.47 -2.44
N LEU A 37 -6.46 7.44 -1.61
CA LEU A 37 -7.59 6.68 -1.09
C LEU A 37 -8.23 7.29 0.17
N GLY A 38 -7.70 8.37 0.72
CA GLY A 38 -8.16 8.95 1.99
C GLY A 38 -7.90 8.05 3.20
N LEU A 39 -6.89 7.18 3.11
CA LEU A 39 -6.48 6.25 4.17
C LEU A 39 -5.24 6.73 4.92
N ILE A 40 -4.68 7.87 4.53
CA ILE A 40 -3.45 8.42 5.11
C ILE A 40 -3.58 8.67 6.60
N ASP A 41 -4.71 9.20 7.06
CA ASP A 41 -4.97 9.47 8.48
C ASP A 41 -4.98 8.16 9.27
N LYS A 42 -5.66 7.12 8.76
CA LYS A 42 -5.67 5.79 9.38
C LYS A 42 -4.29 5.14 9.41
N VAL A 43 -3.50 5.28 8.35
CA VAL A 43 -2.12 4.74 8.31
C VAL A 43 -1.22 5.50 9.28
N SER A 44 -1.42 6.81 9.44
CA SER A 44 -0.69 7.64 10.39
C SER A 44 -1.02 7.28 11.84
N GLU A 45 -2.31 7.13 12.15
CA GLU A 45 -2.81 6.86 13.51
C GLU A 45 -2.70 5.38 13.92
N LEU A 46 -3.13 4.47 13.06
CA LEU A 46 -3.22 3.03 13.34
C LEU A 46 -2.10 2.21 12.70
N GLY A 47 -1.32 2.81 11.80
CA GLY A 47 -0.33 2.09 10.99
C GLY A 47 -0.95 1.27 9.87
N TRP A 48 -0.08 0.66 9.06
CA TRP A 48 -0.48 -0.30 8.01
C TRP A 48 -1.27 -1.50 8.55
N GLY A 49 -1.07 -1.85 9.82
CA GLY A 49 -1.80 -2.93 10.49
C GLY A 49 -3.24 -2.60 10.90
N GLY A 50 -3.61 -1.31 10.87
CA GLY A 50 -4.95 -0.82 11.16
C GLY A 50 -5.89 -0.75 9.95
N LEU A 51 -5.37 -0.99 8.74
CA LEU A 51 -6.18 -1.05 7.54
C LEU A 51 -6.93 -2.37 7.42
N THR A 52 -8.13 -2.33 6.84
CA THR A 52 -8.85 -3.54 6.47
C THR A 52 -8.16 -4.24 5.29
N ALA A 53 -8.38 -5.55 5.14
CA ALA A 53 -7.84 -6.31 4.01
C ALA A 53 -8.23 -5.72 2.64
N LYS A 54 -9.41 -5.10 2.55
CA LYS A 54 -9.91 -4.44 1.33
C LYS A 54 -9.12 -3.15 1.04
N GLU A 55 -8.85 -2.35 2.05
CA GLU A 55 -8.07 -1.12 1.96
C GLU A 55 -6.59 -1.40 1.64
N ALA A 56 -5.95 -2.27 2.44
CA ALA A 56 -4.57 -2.68 2.21
C ALA A 56 -4.38 -3.37 0.85
N GLY A 57 -5.34 -4.21 0.43
CA GLY A 57 -5.35 -4.87 -0.87
C GLY A 57 -5.45 -3.90 -2.05
N ARG A 58 -6.24 -2.82 -1.92
CA ARG A 58 -6.32 -1.76 -2.94
C ARG A 58 -4.98 -1.03 -3.08
N ILE A 59 -4.34 -0.67 -1.97
CA ILE A 59 -3.03 0.00 -1.99
C ILE A 59 -1.97 -0.88 -2.65
N GLY A 60 -1.87 -2.15 -2.23
CA GLY A 60 -0.92 -3.11 -2.83
C GLY A 60 -1.21 -3.38 -4.32
N GLY A 61 -2.49 -3.46 -4.70
CA GLY A 61 -2.90 -3.62 -6.10
C GLY A 61 -2.49 -2.43 -6.99
N MET A 62 -2.64 -1.20 -6.50
CA MET A 62 -2.20 -0.02 -7.24
C MET A 62 -0.68 0.10 -7.31
N LEU A 63 0.04 -0.21 -6.23
CA LEU A 63 1.50 -0.23 -6.22
C LEU A 63 2.06 -1.21 -7.25
N THR A 64 1.54 -2.44 -7.25
CA THR A 64 1.94 -3.48 -8.22
C THR A 64 1.57 -3.11 -9.66
N SER A 65 0.42 -2.47 -9.88
CA SER A 65 0.00 -1.98 -11.19
C SER A 65 0.93 -0.87 -11.71
N ARG A 66 1.31 0.10 -10.86
CA ARG A 66 2.26 1.17 -11.20
C ARG A 66 3.64 0.59 -11.54
N LYS A 67 4.13 -0.37 -10.75
CA LYS A 67 5.40 -1.08 -11.03
C LYS A 67 5.39 -1.86 -12.35
N LYS A 68 4.31 -2.59 -12.63
CA LYS A 68 4.17 -3.35 -13.90
C LYS A 68 4.16 -2.42 -15.12
N LYS A 69 3.52 -1.25 -15.03
CA LYS A 69 3.53 -0.25 -16.10
C LYS A 69 4.92 0.32 -16.33
N LYS A 70 5.65 0.71 -15.28
CA LYS A 70 7.04 1.19 -15.39
C LYS A 70 7.95 0.16 -16.07
N LYS A 71 7.85 -1.12 -15.69
CA LYS A 71 8.65 -2.20 -16.28
C LYS A 71 8.31 -2.51 -17.75
N LYS A 72 7.10 -2.20 -18.20
CA LYS A 72 6.74 -2.28 -19.63
C LYS A 72 7.36 -1.13 -20.42
N ILE A 73 7.27 0.09 -19.90
CA ILE A 73 7.85 1.29 -20.52
C ILE A 73 9.38 1.16 -20.62
N GLU A 74 10.04 0.67 -19.57
CA GLU A 74 11.51 0.48 -19.56
C GLU A 74 12.01 -0.64 -20.49
N LYS A 75 11.12 -1.55 -20.92
CA LYS A 75 11.45 -2.60 -21.88
C LYS A 75 11.30 -2.14 -23.33
N ASP A 76 10.36 -1.24 -23.60
CA ASP A 76 10.15 -0.64 -24.92
C ASP A 76 11.35 0.23 -25.34
N GLU A 77 11.97 0.95 -24.40
CA GLU A 77 13.07 1.87 -24.74
C GLU A 77 14.45 1.22 -24.93
N ARG A 78 14.63 -0.07 -24.58
CA ARG A 78 15.90 -0.80 -24.82
C ARG A 78 15.94 -1.56 -26.15
N ASP A 79 14.83 -1.58 -26.88
CA ASP A 79 14.67 -2.28 -28.17
C ASP A 79 14.81 -1.32 -29.38
N GLY A 80 14.86 0.00 -29.13
CA GLY A 80 15.05 1.04 -30.14
C GLY A 80 16.49 1.46 -30.44
N SER A 81 17.49 0.58 -30.32
CA SER A 81 18.81 0.80 -30.92
C SER A 81 18.97 -0.08 -32.15
N VAL A 82 18.47 0.43 -33.29
CA VAL A 82 18.96 0.09 -34.63
C VAL A 82 19.99 1.15 -35.01
#